data_AF-A0A975JH17-F1
#
_entry.id   AF-A0A975JH17-F1
#
_cell.length_a   1.000
_cell.length_b   1.000
_cell.length_c   1.000
_cell.angle_alpha   90.00
_cell.angle_beta   90.00
_cell.angle_gamma   90.00
#
_symmetry.space_group_name_H-M   'P 1'
#
loop_
_entity.id
_entity.type
_entity.pdbx_description
1 polymer ?
#
loop_
_entity_poly.entity_id
_entity_poly.type
_entity_poly.pdbx_seq_one_letter_code
_entity_poly.pdbx_strand_id
1 'polypeptide(L)'
;MSAWVAAATAVFAWWFFTGAILLLVRRADAGNAVAHGRNVFLSVPLAAFGFALLVVSAQAMSVPNAYASFIAVLLIWGWIELAFLSGVITGPERRPCPAGLTGAARFARAWDTVSTHELLLAAGLLAVAVISFGAENAVGFWAYLILFTARISAKLNLFFGVPRINTEFVPAPLEHLKSYFRQGPITMAFPIGVTFLSVTAACFAERLISAATPADAVGFALLTALATLAAIEHWLMVVPLPDAKLWRWMLPAPQTSSTLPSRQDQTHEL
;
A
#
# COMPACT_ATOMS: atom_id res chain seq x y z
N MET A 1 -24.57 -9.49 -13.17
CA MET A 1 -24.29 -8.93 -11.82
C MET A 1 -23.97 -7.46 -11.98
N SER A 2 -24.48 -6.61 -11.09
CA SER A 2 -24.45 -5.15 -11.27
C SER A 2 -23.08 -4.54 -10.96
N ALA A 3 -22.65 -3.52 -11.72
CA ALA A 3 -21.39 -2.78 -11.52
C ALA A 3 -21.25 -2.21 -10.10
N TRP A 4 -22.37 -1.93 -9.42
CA TRP A 4 -22.41 -1.51 -8.02
C TRP A 4 -21.84 -2.56 -7.06
N VAL A 5 -22.11 -3.85 -7.32
CA VAL A 5 -21.57 -4.95 -6.50
C VAL A 5 -20.06 -5.05 -6.70
N ALA A 6 -19.58 -4.82 -7.92
CA ALA A 6 -18.15 -4.81 -8.23
C ALA A 6 -17.44 -3.67 -7.50
N ALA A 7 -17.98 -2.45 -7.57
CA ALA A 7 -17.43 -1.31 -6.85
C ALA A 7 -17.41 -1.53 -5.32
N ALA A 8 -18.52 -2.03 -4.75
CA ALA A 8 -18.59 -2.37 -3.33
C ALA A 8 -17.57 -3.45 -2.95
N THR A 9 -17.37 -4.47 -3.80
CA THR A 9 -16.36 -5.50 -3.60
C THR A 9 -14.95 -4.93 -3.61
N ALA A 10 -14.63 -4.02 -4.54
CA ALA A 10 -13.33 -3.35 -4.58
C ALA A 10 -13.06 -2.51 -3.32
N VAL A 11 -14.05 -1.73 -2.88
CA VAL A 11 -13.95 -0.93 -1.64
C VAL A 11 -13.79 -1.82 -0.43
N PHE A 12 -14.59 -2.89 -0.32
CA PHE A 12 -14.48 -3.85 0.77
C PHE A 12 -13.12 -4.55 0.77
N ALA A 13 -12.67 -5.04 -0.39
CA ALA A 13 -11.38 -5.70 -0.52
C ALA A 13 -10.24 -4.75 -0.15
N TRP A 14 -10.25 -3.51 -0.66
CA TRP A 14 -9.27 -2.49 -0.29
C TRP A 14 -9.18 -2.29 1.22
N TRP A 15 -10.33 -2.08 1.87
CA TRP A 15 -10.40 -1.89 3.32
C TRP A 15 -9.94 -3.14 4.09
N PHE A 16 -10.42 -4.31 3.68
CA PHE A 16 -10.12 -5.59 4.30
C PHE A 16 -8.64 -5.94 4.18
N PHE A 17 -8.04 -5.84 3.00
CA PHE A 17 -6.62 -6.14 2.78
C PHE A 17 -5.71 -5.18 3.54
N THR A 18 -6.01 -3.87 3.50
CA THR A 18 -5.24 -2.87 4.26
C THR A 18 -5.33 -3.16 5.77
N GLY A 19 -6.53 -3.42 6.28
CA GLY A 19 -6.74 -3.75 7.68
C GLY A 19 -6.06 -5.07 8.09
N ALA A 20 -6.20 -6.12 7.28
CA ALA A 20 -5.62 -7.44 7.57
C ALA A 20 -4.09 -7.40 7.63
N ILE A 21 -3.45 -6.70 6.69
CA ILE A 21 -1.99 -6.52 6.69
C ILE A 21 -1.54 -5.79 7.96
N LEU A 22 -2.21 -4.69 8.31
CA LEU A 22 -1.87 -3.92 9.52
C LEU A 22 -2.08 -4.73 10.80
N LEU A 23 -3.14 -5.54 10.90
CA LEU A 23 -3.36 -6.42 12.05
C LEU A 23 -2.26 -7.49 12.18
N LEU A 24 -1.88 -8.12 11.07
CA LEU A 24 -0.83 -9.14 11.05
C LEU A 24 0.52 -8.57 11.47
N VAL A 25 0.86 -7.39 10.99
CA VAL A 25 2.12 -6.71 11.33
C VAL A 25 2.11 -6.27 12.80
N ARG A 26 1.02 -5.65 13.28
CA ARG A 26 0.88 -5.28 14.70
C ARG A 26 0.97 -6.48 15.64
N ARG A 27 0.35 -7.60 15.26
CA ARG A 27 0.42 -8.84 16.05
C ARG A 27 1.84 -9.42 16.07
N ALA A 28 2.63 -9.18 15.01
CA ALA A 28 4.04 -9.53 14.99
C ALA A 28 4.89 -8.57 15.82
N ASP A 29 4.62 -7.25 15.77
CA ASP A 29 5.28 -6.22 16.59
C ASP A 29 5.06 -6.46 18.11
N ALA A 30 3.89 -6.97 18.49
CA ALA A 30 3.59 -7.35 19.88
C ALA A 30 4.20 -8.70 20.32
N GLY A 31 4.81 -9.43 19.39
CA GLY A 31 5.43 -10.74 19.63
C GLY A 31 6.96 -10.71 19.63
N ASN A 32 7.58 -11.89 19.64
CA ASN A 32 9.05 -12.01 19.53
C ASN A 32 9.51 -11.66 18.10
N ALA A 33 10.75 -11.17 17.93
CA ALA A 33 11.33 -10.77 16.62
C ALA A 33 11.23 -11.83 15.51
N VAL A 34 11.10 -13.12 15.85
CA VAL A 34 10.89 -14.25 14.91
C VAL A 34 9.47 -14.25 14.29
N ALA A 35 8.50 -13.58 14.92
CA ALA A 35 7.10 -13.53 14.48
C ALA A 35 6.95 -12.84 13.11
N HIS A 36 7.77 -11.83 12.81
CA HIS A 36 7.78 -11.15 11.52
C HIS A 36 8.14 -12.11 10.38
N GLY A 37 9.24 -12.86 10.51
CA GLY A 37 9.66 -13.84 9.50
C GLY A 37 8.66 -14.99 9.33
N ARG A 38 8.07 -15.46 10.44
CA ARG A 38 7.07 -16.54 10.42
C ARG A 38 5.79 -16.14 9.68
N ASN A 39 5.29 -14.91 9.86
CA ASN A 39 4.08 -14.44 9.19
C ASN A 39 4.28 -14.30 7.67
N VAL A 40 5.47 -13.87 7.24
CA VAL A 40 5.83 -13.81 5.81
C VAL A 40 5.93 -15.22 5.22
N PHE A 41 6.56 -16.16 5.93
CA PHE A 41 6.66 -17.55 5.48
C PHE A 41 5.29 -18.24 5.38
N LEU A 42 4.44 -18.06 6.40
CA LEU A 42 3.09 -18.64 6.42
C LEU A 42 2.15 -18.06 5.36
N SER A 43 2.46 -16.88 4.83
CA SER A 43 1.67 -16.25 3.76
C SER A 43 2.20 -16.55 2.35
N VAL A 44 3.32 -17.26 2.20
CA VAL A 44 3.83 -17.73 0.89
C VAL A 44 2.80 -18.60 0.14
N PRO A 45 2.10 -19.57 0.78
CA PRO A 45 1.05 -20.33 0.11
C PRO A 45 -0.09 -19.45 -0.44
N LEU A 46 -0.36 -18.32 0.22
CA LEU A 46 -1.39 -17.37 -0.22
C LEU A 46 -0.97 -16.65 -1.52
N ALA A 47 0.31 -16.27 -1.62
CA ALA A 47 0.86 -15.71 -2.86
C ALA A 47 0.88 -16.74 -3.99
N ALA A 48 1.29 -17.98 -3.72
CA ALA A 48 1.27 -19.07 -4.69
C ALA A 48 -0.16 -19.35 -5.19
N PHE A 49 -1.13 -19.36 -4.29
CA PHE A 49 -2.55 -19.44 -4.63
C PHE A 49 -3.01 -18.26 -5.50
N GLY A 50 -2.55 -17.04 -5.20
CA GLY A 50 -2.79 -15.86 -6.02
C GLY A 50 -2.30 -16.05 -7.47
N PHE A 51 -1.06 -16.52 -7.67
CA PHE A 51 -0.56 -16.82 -9.01
C PHE A 51 -1.34 -17.92 -9.73
N ALA A 52 -1.65 -19.02 -9.05
CA ALA A 52 -2.46 -20.09 -9.63
C ALA A 52 -3.85 -19.60 -10.05
N LEU A 53 -4.50 -18.80 -9.20
CA LEU A 53 -5.80 -18.21 -9.49
C LEU A 53 -5.73 -17.24 -10.68
N LEU A 54 -4.65 -16.46 -10.79
CA LEU A 54 -4.43 -15.56 -11.92
C LEU A 54 -4.30 -16.33 -13.24
N VAL A 55 -3.50 -17.41 -13.27
CA VAL A 55 -3.31 -18.24 -14.48
C VAL A 55 -4.61 -18.87 -14.95
N VAL A 56 -5.47 -19.32 -14.03
CA VAL A 56 -6.78 -19.89 -14.37
C VAL A 56 -7.75 -18.81 -14.84
N SER A 57 -7.82 -17.69 -14.13
CA SER A 57 -8.76 -16.61 -14.43
C SER A 57 -8.38 -15.75 -15.64
N ALA A 58 -7.13 -15.81 -16.10
CA ALA A 58 -6.67 -15.10 -17.30
C ALA A 58 -7.22 -15.69 -18.61
N GLN A 59 -7.59 -16.97 -18.63
CA GLN A 59 -7.88 -17.70 -19.87
C GLN A 59 -9.18 -17.32 -20.56
N ALA A 60 -10.18 -16.84 -19.81
CA ALA A 60 -11.48 -16.51 -20.38
C ALA A 60 -12.08 -15.27 -19.72
N MET A 61 -12.65 -14.36 -20.51
CA MET A 61 -13.35 -13.20 -19.97
C MET A 61 -14.76 -13.57 -19.52
N SER A 62 -14.92 -13.75 -18.20
CA SER A 62 -16.21 -14.04 -17.57
C SER A 62 -16.34 -13.28 -16.26
N VAL A 63 -17.57 -13.08 -15.78
CA VAL A 63 -17.82 -12.37 -14.51
C VAL A 63 -17.06 -13.00 -13.33
N PRO A 64 -17.08 -14.34 -13.12
CA PRO A 64 -16.29 -14.96 -12.05
C PRO A 64 -14.78 -14.76 -12.22
N ASN A 65 -14.29 -14.84 -13.45
CA ASN A 65 -12.87 -14.68 -13.75
C ASN A 65 -12.38 -13.24 -13.54
N ALA A 66 -13.21 -12.24 -13.82
CA ALA A 66 -12.88 -10.84 -13.52
C ALA A 66 -12.63 -10.65 -12.01
N TYR A 67 -13.53 -11.14 -11.15
CA TYR A 67 -13.34 -11.10 -9.70
C TYR A 67 -12.15 -11.95 -9.24
N ALA A 68 -12.00 -13.16 -9.77
CA ALA A 68 -10.90 -14.05 -9.42
C ALA A 68 -9.54 -13.42 -9.75
N SER A 69 -9.39 -12.80 -10.92
CA SER A 69 -8.16 -12.13 -11.34
C SER A 69 -7.85 -10.90 -10.47
N PHE A 70 -8.88 -10.15 -10.06
CA PHE A 70 -8.73 -9.02 -9.15
C PHE A 70 -8.28 -9.48 -7.75
N ILE A 71 -8.93 -10.50 -7.18
CA ILE A 71 -8.55 -11.08 -5.88
C ILE A 71 -7.15 -11.67 -5.94
N ALA A 72 -6.82 -12.41 -7.00
CA ALA A 72 -5.51 -12.99 -7.23
C ALA A 72 -4.39 -11.93 -7.12
N VAL A 73 -4.58 -10.78 -7.79
CA VAL A 73 -3.65 -9.66 -7.74
C VAL A 73 -3.53 -9.08 -6.33
N LEU A 74 -4.63 -8.91 -5.62
CA LEU A 74 -4.60 -8.42 -4.23
C LEU A 74 -3.87 -9.39 -3.29
N LEU A 75 -3.95 -10.70 -3.51
CA LEU A 75 -3.21 -11.70 -2.74
C LEU A 75 -1.70 -11.62 -3.03
N ILE A 76 -1.31 -11.55 -4.31
CA ILE A 76 0.09 -11.41 -4.72
C ILE A 76 0.67 -10.11 -4.15
N TRP A 77 -0.03 -9.00 -4.37
CA TRP A 77 0.35 -7.68 -3.89
C TRP A 77 0.42 -7.63 -2.36
N GLY A 78 -0.62 -8.14 -1.69
CA GLY A 78 -0.72 -8.13 -0.23
C GLY A 78 0.39 -8.92 0.44
N TRP A 79 0.85 -10.03 -0.16
CA TRP A 79 2.01 -10.76 0.33
C TRP A 79 3.31 -9.95 0.21
N ILE A 80 3.54 -9.29 -0.92
CA ILE A 80 4.73 -8.44 -1.13
C ILE A 80 4.75 -7.29 -0.12
N GLU A 81 3.62 -6.63 0.09
CA GLU A 81 3.48 -5.55 1.08
C GLU A 81 3.66 -6.05 2.52
N LEU A 82 3.10 -7.22 2.85
CA LEU A 82 3.32 -7.83 4.17
C LEU A 82 4.79 -8.15 4.41
N ALA A 83 5.50 -8.64 3.38
CA ALA A 83 6.92 -8.94 3.46
C ALA A 83 7.79 -7.68 3.66
N PHE A 84 7.39 -6.57 3.04
CA PHE A 84 8.01 -5.26 3.23
C PHE A 84 7.75 -4.68 4.64
N LEU A 85 6.48 -4.66 5.07
CA LEU A 85 6.09 -4.12 6.38
C LEU A 85 6.66 -4.94 7.55
N SER A 86 6.89 -6.24 7.34
CA SER A 86 7.55 -7.11 8.33
C SER A 86 9.08 -6.91 8.38
N GLY A 87 9.65 -6.05 7.55
CA GLY A 87 11.10 -5.79 7.53
C GLY A 87 11.95 -6.88 6.86
N VAL A 88 11.34 -7.99 6.41
CA VAL A 88 12.05 -9.14 5.81
C VAL A 88 12.63 -8.76 4.46
N ILE A 89 11.86 -8.06 3.64
CA ILE A 89 12.24 -7.62 2.29
C ILE A 89 12.40 -6.10 2.32
N THR A 90 13.40 -5.64 3.07
CA THR A 90 13.84 -4.23 3.10
C THR A 90 15.15 -4.08 2.33
N GLY A 91 15.48 -2.85 1.96
CA GLY A 91 16.73 -2.54 1.29
C GLY A 91 17.97 -2.82 2.17
N PRO A 92 19.17 -2.89 1.57
CA PRO A 92 20.43 -3.13 2.29
C PRO A 92 20.74 -2.09 3.37
N GLU A 93 20.26 -0.84 3.20
CA GLU A 93 20.46 0.22 4.18
C GLU A 93 19.33 0.22 5.21
N ARG A 94 19.67 0.00 6.48
CA ARG A 94 18.72 -0.03 7.61
C ARG A 94 18.98 1.06 8.63
N ARG A 95 19.96 1.94 8.37
CA ARG A 95 20.33 3.03 9.27
C ARG A 95 19.48 4.28 8.98
N PRO A 96 19.21 5.11 10.01
CA PRO A 96 18.57 6.40 9.82
C PRO A 96 19.42 7.30 8.92
N CYS A 97 18.77 8.22 8.20
CA CYS A 97 19.42 9.15 7.29
C CYS A 97 20.47 9.99 8.04
N PRO A 98 21.76 9.97 7.60
CA PRO A 98 22.78 10.86 8.14
C PRO A 98 22.38 12.34 8.05
N ALA A 99 22.67 13.12 9.09
CA ALA A 99 22.42 14.56 9.10
C ALA A 99 23.26 15.25 8.02
N GLY A 100 22.63 16.11 7.21
CA GLY A 100 23.31 16.92 6.19
C GLY A 100 23.28 16.38 4.76
N LEU A 101 22.73 15.17 4.51
CA LEU A 101 22.54 14.68 3.14
C LEU A 101 21.40 15.42 2.43
N THR A 102 21.69 15.99 1.26
CA THR A 102 20.71 16.71 0.43
C THR A 102 20.70 16.21 -1.01
N GLY A 103 19.64 16.54 -1.75
CA GLY A 103 19.52 16.26 -3.18
C GLY A 103 19.64 14.78 -3.55
N ALA A 104 20.46 14.49 -4.57
CA ALA A 104 20.63 13.16 -5.16
C ALA A 104 21.26 12.14 -4.19
N ALA A 105 22.16 12.57 -3.30
CA ALA A 105 22.78 11.69 -2.32
C ALA A 105 21.77 11.15 -1.30
N ARG A 106 20.83 12.01 -0.87
CA ARG A 106 19.70 11.60 -0.02
C ARG A 106 18.74 10.67 -0.78
N PHE A 107 18.51 10.93 -2.07
CA PHE A 107 17.66 10.07 -2.90
C PHE A 107 18.26 8.67 -3.10
N ALA A 108 19.55 8.58 -3.44
CA ALA A 108 20.24 7.29 -3.57
C ALA A 108 20.17 6.48 -2.27
N ARG A 109 20.39 7.13 -1.12
CA ARG A 109 20.24 6.47 0.18
C ARG A 109 18.81 6.06 0.50
N ALA A 110 17.83 6.89 0.17
CA ALA A 110 16.41 6.53 0.34
C ALA A 110 15.99 5.40 -0.62
N TRP A 111 16.60 5.30 -1.80
CA TRP A 111 16.41 4.17 -2.70
C TRP A 111 17.01 2.89 -2.10
N ASP A 112 18.21 2.96 -1.54
CA ASP A 112 18.89 1.82 -0.90
C ASP A 112 18.13 1.24 0.28
N THR A 113 17.20 1.97 0.90
CA THR A 113 16.37 1.44 2.01
C THR A 113 15.14 0.67 1.52
N VAL A 114 14.72 0.87 0.27
CA VAL A 114 13.50 0.27 -0.31
C VAL A 114 13.75 -0.56 -1.58
N SER A 115 14.94 -0.52 -2.15
CA SER A 115 15.27 -1.08 -3.47
C SER A 115 14.90 -2.55 -3.63
N THR A 116 15.19 -3.41 -2.65
CA THR A 116 14.82 -4.84 -2.67
C THR A 116 13.30 -5.03 -2.83
N HIS A 117 12.51 -4.21 -2.15
CA HIS A 117 11.06 -4.26 -2.24
C HIS A 117 10.54 -3.71 -3.57
N GLU A 118 11.12 -2.62 -4.09
CA GLU A 118 10.77 -2.11 -5.43
C GLU A 118 11.08 -3.13 -6.52
N LEU A 119 12.23 -3.80 -6.43
CA LEU A 119 12.61 -4.86 -7.36
C LEU A 119 11.64 -6.05 -7.28
N LEU A 120 11.18 -6.40 -6.08
CA LEU A 120 10.18 -7.46 -5.91
C LEU A 120 8.81 -7.07 -6.48
N LEU A 121 8.38 -5.82 -6.29
CA LEU A 121 7.16 -5.30 -6.92
C LEU A 121 7.28 -5.28 -8.45
N ALA A 122 8.43 -4.87 -8.98
CA ALA A 122 8.69 -4.88 -10.42
C ALA A 122 8.73 -6.32 -10.98
N ALA A 123 9.33 -7.26 -10.25
CA ALA A 123 9.33 -8.68 -10.63
C ALA A 123 7.90 -9.27 -10.58
N GLY A 124 7.09 -8.88 -9.60
CA GLY A 124 5.67 -9.24 -9.52
C GLY A 124 4.88 -8.70 -10.70
N LEU A 125 5.09 -7.42 -11.07
CA LEU A 125 4.50 -6.83 -12.27
C LEU A 125 4.89 -7.59 -13.54
N LEU A 126 6.17 -7.93 -13.70
CA LEU A 126 6.65 -8.70 -14.84
C LEU A 126 6.00 -10.08 -14.90
N ALA A 127 5.89 -10.79 -13.77
CA ALA A 127 5.24 -12.09 -13.70
C ALA A 127 3.76 -12.01 -14.09
N VAL A 128 3.03 -11.02 -13.56
CA VAL A 128 1.62 -10.76 -13.92
C VAL A 128 1.52 -10.40 -15.41
N ALA A 129 2.41 -9.56 -15.94
CA ALA A 129 2.42 -9.18 -17.34
C ALA A 129 2.65 -10.37 -18.27
N VAL A 130 3.57 -11.28 -17.92
CA VAL A 130 3.83 -12.52 -18.68
C VAL A 130 2.61 -13.43 -18.65
N ILE A 131 1.95 -13.60 -17.50
CA ILE A 131 0.74 -14.43 -17.37
C ILE A 131 -0.43 -13.83 -18.15
N SER A 132 -0.56 -12.51 -18.15
CA SER A 132 -1.62 -11.79 -18.85
C SER A 132 -1.31 -11.50 -20.32
N PHE A 133 -0.13 -11.86 -20.82
CA PHE A 133 0.23 -11.62 -22.22
C PHE A 133 -0.59 -12.52 -23.15
N GLY A 134 -1.40 -11.91 -24.01
CA GLY A 134 -2.32 -12.63 -24.89
C GLY A 134 -3.54 -13.25 -24.18
N ALA A 135 -3.78 -12.91 -22.92
CA ALA A 135 -4.93 -13.36 -22.15
C ALA A 135 -6.22 -12.62 -22.56
N GLU A 136 -7.36 -13.31 -22.51
CA GLU A 136 -8.67 -12.69 -22.75
C GLU A 136 -9.07 -11.74 -21.60
N ASN A 137 -8.67 -12.08 -20.36
CA ASN A 137 -8.96 -11.27 -19.18
C ASN A 137 -7.74 -10.45 -18.75
N ALA A 138 -7.76 -9.16 -19.06
CA ALA A 138 -6.71 -8.21 -18.70
C ALA A 138 -6.93 -7.50 -17.34
N VAL A 139 -8.00 -7.80 -16.60
CA VAL A 139 -8.37 -7.08 -15.37
C VAL A 139 -7.26 -7.19 -14.32
N GLY A 140 -6.68 -8.37 -14.13
CA GLY A 140 -5.59 -8.57 -13.18
C GLY A 140 -4.36 -7.71 -13.49
N PHE A 141 -3.94 -7.68 -14.76
CA PHE A 141 -2.81 -6.86 -15.19
C PHE A 141 -3.03 -5.36 -14.87
N TRP A 142 -4.17 -4.81 -15.27
CA TRP A 142 -4.48 -3.40 -15.01
C TRP A 142 -4.60 -3.10 -13.52
N ALA A 143 -5.20 -4.00 -12.73
CA ALA A 143 -5.29 -3.83 -11.29
C ALA A 143 -3.90 -3.75 -10.64
N TYR A 144 -2.98 -4.64 -11.03
CA TYR A 144 -1.61 -4.63 -10.52
C TYR A 144 -0.88 -3.35 -10.95
N LEU A 145 -1.05 -2.92 -12.20
CA LEU A 145 -0.40 -1.71 -12.72
C LEU A 145 -0.88 -0.44 -12.00
N ILE A 146 -2.17 -0.34 -11.67
CA ILE A 146 -2.72 0.77 -10.87
C ILE A 146 -2.07 0.78 -9.49
N LEU A 147 -2.01 -0.36 -8.80
CA LEU A 147 -1.38 -0.48 -7.49
C LEU A 147 0.11 -0.10 -7.54
N PHE A 148 0.84 -0.63 -8.51
CA PHE A 148 2.26 -0.35 -8.72
C PHE A 148 2.52 1.15 -8.92
N THR A 149 1.79 1.78 -9.83
CA THR A 149 1.97 3.21 -10.14
C THR A 149 1.55 4.09 -8.98
N ALA A 150 0.42 3.78 -8.32
CA ALA A 150 -0.04 4.49 -7.13
C ALA A 150 0.99 4.37 -5.99
N ARG A 151 1.63 3.21 -5.82
CA ARG A 151 2.64 2.97 -4.79
C ARG A 151 3.92 3.77 -5.02
N ILE A 152 4.41 3.81 -6.26
CA ILE A 152 5.57 4.63 -6.63
C ILE A 152 5.25 6.12 -6.40
N SER A 153 4.09 6.56 -6.88
CA SER A 153 3.62 7.94 -6.70
C SER A 153 3.55 8.33 -5.21
N ALA A 154 2.98 7.47 -4.36
CA ALA A 154 2.92 7.67 -2.92
C ALA A 154 4.32 7.80 -2.28
N LYS A 155 5.26 6.91 -2.63
CA LYS A 155 6.63 6.94 -2.08
C LYS A 155 7.39 8.20 -2.52
N LEU A 156 7.24 8.61 -3.78
CA LEU A 156 7.82 9.86 -4.29
C LEU A 156 7.23 11.08 -3.56
N ASN A 157 5.91 11.11 -3.35
CA ASN A 157 5.26 12.17 -2.60
C ASN A 157 5.80 12.26 -1.15
N LEU A 158 5.97 11.13 -0.46
CA LEU A 158 6.58 11.09 0.88
C LEU A 158 8.05 11.56 0.90
N PHE A 159 8.80 11.29 -0.16
CA PHE A 159 10.21 11.68 -0.28
C PHE A 159 10.40 13.18 -0.57
N PHE A 160 9.67 13.71 -1.56
CA PHE A 160 9.72 15.12 -1.96
C PHE A 160 9.09 16.02 -0.90
N GLY A 161 7.98 15.56 -0.34
CA GLY A 161 7.34 16.13 0.82
C GLY A 161 5.84 16.28 0.64
N VAL A 162 5.12 15.94 1.70
CA VAL A 162 3.68 16.12 1.82
C VAL A 162 3.34 16.76 3.16
N PRO A 163 2.24 17.53 3.24
CA PRO A 163 1.84 18.20 4.47
C PRO A 163 1.57 17.24 5.64
N ARG A 164 1.08 16.03 5.33
CA ARG A 164 0.72 15.04 6.35
C ARG A 164 1.36 13.69 6.05
N ILE A 165 2.03 13.15 7.06
CA ILE A 165 2.60 11.80 7.03
C ILE A 165 2.04 11.05 8.21
N ASN A 166 1.30 9.97 7.97
CA ASN A 166 0.76 9.14 9.03
C ASN A 166 1.84 8.18 9.55
N THR A 167 2.81 8.73 10.27
CA THR A 167 3.92 7.97 10.86
C THR A 167 3.48 6.92 11.89
N GLU A 168 2.22 7.00 12.34
CA GLU A 168 1.58 6.03 13.25
C GLU A 168 1.29 4.67 12.61
N PHE A 169 1.23 4.58 11.27
CA PHE A 169 1.03 3.30 10.56
C PHE A 169 2.34 2.62 10.18
N VAL A 170 3.49 3.25 10.44
CA VAL A 170 4.81 2.69 10.10
C VAL A 170 5.23 1.71 11.20
N PRO A 171 5.38 0.40 10.88
CA PRO A 171 5.78 -0.63 11.84
C PRO A 171 7.18 -0.42 12.40
N ALA A 172 7.47 -1.06 13.55
CA ALA A 172 8.77 -0.95 14.21
C ALA A 172 9.98 -1.26 13.30
N PRO A 173 9.94 -2.31 12.44
CA PRO A 173 11.03 -2.60 11.50
C PRO A 173 11.34 -1.48 10.50
N LEU A 174 10.36 -0.61 10.21
CA LEU A 174 10.45 0.46 9.23
C LEU A 174 10.63 1.85 9.86
N GLU A 175 10.87 1.94 11.18
CA GLU A 175 11.05 3.23 11.85
C GLU A 175 12.20 4.06 11.28
N HIS A 176 13.27 3.41 10.81
CA HIS A 176 14.38 4.09 10.16
C HIS A 176 13.94 4.87 8.90
N LEU A 177 12.88 4.44 8.20
CA LEU A 177 12.33 5.14 7.03
C LEU A 177 11.70 6.50 7.39
N LYS A 178 11.21 6.67 8.63
CA LYS A 178 10.64 7.95 9.09
C LYS A 178 11.65 9.09 8.95
N SER A 179 12.95 8.81 9.12
CA SER A 179 14.03 9.80 8.95
C SER A 179 14.24 10.26 7.50
N TYR A 180 13.78 9.49 6.52
CA TYR A 180 13.84 9.84 5.10
C TYR A 180 12.58 10.55 4.61
N PHE A 181 11.49 10.53 5.38
CA PHE A 181 10.26 11.24 5.04
C PHE A 181 10.39 12.74 5.31
N ARG A 182 9.85 13.56 4.41
CA ARG A 182 9.88 15.03 4.57
C ARG A 182 8.46 15.54 4.76
N GLN A 183 8.16 16.11 5.92
CA GLN A 183 6.96 16.94 6.06
C GLN A 183 7.24 18.30 5.40
N GLY A 184 6.40 18.70 4.45
CA GLY A 184 6.67 19.88 3.63
C GLY A 184 5.50 20.32 2.76
N PRO A 185 5.65 21.43 2.02
CA PRO A 185 4.62 21.91 1.10
C PRO A 185 4.39 20.91 -0.03
N ILE A 186 3.22 20.99 -0.65
CA ILE A 186 2.84 20.16 -1.79
C ILE A 186 3.86 20.39 -2.92
N THR A 187 4.46 19.29 -3.38
CA THR A 187 5.40 19.28 -4.51
C THR A 187 4.70 18.87 -5.80
N MET A 188 5.29 19.15 -6.97
CA MET A 188 4.70 18.82 -8.29
C MET A 188 4.44 17.32 -8.50
N ALA A 189 5.07 16.44 -7.71
CA ALA A 189 4.79 15.00 -7.73
C ALA A 189 3.31 14.70 -7.38
N PHE A 190 2.71 15.49 -6.50
CA PHE A 190 1.32 15.32 -6.09
C PHE A 190 0.30 15.57 -7.21
N PRO A 191 0.24 16.77 -7.85
CA PRO A 191 -0.73 17.01 -8.91
C PRO A 191 -0.50 16.08 -10.11
N ILE A 192 0.75 15.73 -10.44
CA ILE A 192 1.04 14.77 -11.51
C ILE A 192 0.44 13.39 -11.18
N GLY A 193 0.70 12.87 -9.98
CA GLY A 193 0.20 11.56 -9.56
C GLY A 193 -1.32 11.50 -9.47
N VAL A 194 -1.94 12.52 -8.88
CA VAL A 194 -3.40 12.61 -8.75
C VAL A 194 -4.06 12.76 -10.11
N THR A 195 -3.58 13.66 -10.97
CA THR A 195 -4.13 13.82 -12.33
C THR A 195 -4.01 12.52 -13.12
N PHE A 196 -2.88 11.82 -13.04
CA PHE A 196 -2.69 10.53 -13.71
C PHE A 196 -3.71 9.49 -13.22
N LEU A 197 -3.89 9.35 -11.90
CA LEU A 197 -4.86 8.41 -11.32
C LEU A 197 -6.31 8.80 -11.66
N SER A 198 -6.65 10.09 -11.65
CA SER A 198 -7.97 10.58 -12.01
C SER A 198 -8.28 10.36 -13.50
N VAL A 199 -7.31 10.59 -14.39
CA VAL A 199 -7.46 10.31 -15.83
C VAL A 199 -7.61 8.81 -16.05
N THR A 200 -6.83 8.00 -15.36
CA THR A 200 -6.94 6.52 -15.41
C THR A 200 -8.31 6.05 -14.97
N ALA A 201 -8.83 6.57 -13.85
CA ALA A 201 -10.17 6.28 -13.35
C ALA A 201 -11.25 6.73 -14.35
N ALA A 202 -11.13 7.92 -14.94
CA ALA A 202 -12.06 8.42 -15.95
C ALA A 202 -12.06 7.57 -17.22
N CYS A 203 -10.88 7.13 -17.69
CA CYS A 203 -10.75 6.25 -18.84
C CYS A 203 -11.44 4.90 -18.60
N PHE A 204 -11.23 4.28 -17.43
CA PHE A 204 -11.93 3.04 -17.08
C PHE A 204 -13.43 3.25 -16.86
N ALA A 205 -13.85 4.40 -16.33
CA ALA A 205 -15.26 4.74 -16.20
C ALA A 205 -15.93 4.91 -17.57
N GLU A 206 -15.25 5.54 -18.54
CA GLU A 206 -15.73 5.64 -19.92
C GLU A 206 -15.88 4.24 -20.54
N ARG A 207 -14.86 3.39 -20.38
CA ARG A 207 -14.90 1.99 -20.86
C ARG A 207 -15.99 1.16 -20.20
N LEU A 208 -16.27 1.42 -18.92
CA LEU A 208 -17.39 0.83 -18.18
C LEU A 208 -18.74 1.23 -18.79
N ILE A 209 -18.93 2.51 -19.12
CA ILE A 209 -20.17 3.01 -19.73
C ILE A 209 -20.36 2.42 -21.13
N SER A 210 -19.27 2.25 -21.89
CA SER A 210 -19.29 1.65 -23.24
C SER A 210 -19.22 0.12 -23.25
N ALA A 211 -19.26 -0.55 -22.10
CA ALA A 211 -19.03 -1.99 -22.02
C ALA A 211 -20.15 -2.78 -22.71
N ALA A 212 -19.78 -3.59 -23.70
CA ALA A 212 -20.74 -4.42 -24.46
C ALA A 212 -21.13 -5.70 -23.71
N THR A 213 -20.25 -6.24 -22.86
CA THR A 213 -20.50 -7.47 -22.11
C THR A 213 -20.61 -7.23 -20.59
N PRO A 214 -21.41 -8.04 -19.87
CA PRO A 214 -21.47 -7.97 -18.41
C PRO A 214 -20.13 -8.26 -17.72
N ALA A 215 -19.27 -9.08 -18.33
CA ALA A 215 -17.95 -9.38 -17.79
C ALA A 215 -17.04 -8.15 -17.84
N ASP A 216 -16.99 -7.47 -18.98
CA ASP A 216 -16.21 -6.23 -19.15
C ASP A 216 -16.69 -5.14 -18.20
N ALA A 217 -18.01 -4.99 -18.06
CA ALA A 217 -18.59 -4.04 -17.12
C ALA A 217 -18.13 -4.31 -15.67
N VAL A 218 -18.08 -5.56 -15.24
CA VAL A 218 -17.57 -5.91 -13.90
C VAL A 218 -16.08 -5.60 -13.78
N GLY A 219 -15.28 -5.99 -14.78
CA GLY A 219 -13.83 -5.73 -14.80
C GLY A 219 -13.51 -4.23 -14.71
N PHE A 220 -14.11 -3.42 -15.57
CA PHE A 220 -13.88 -1.97 -15.56
C PHE A 220 -14.44 -1.29 -14.31
N ALA A 221 -15.54 -1.80 -13.72
CA ALA A 221 -16.04 -1.28 -12.46
C ALA A 221 -15.04 -1.51 -11.30
N LEU A 222 -14.40 -2.69 -11.24
CA LEU A 222 -13.34 -2.99 -10.26
C LEU A 222 -12.14 -2.04 -10.44
N LEU A 223 -11.68 -1.87 -11.68
CA LEU A 223 -10.53 -1.01 -12.00
C LEU A 223 -10.82 0.47 -11.72
N THR A 224 -12.01 0.94 -12.07
CA THR A 224 -12.46 2.31 -11.80
C THR A 224 -12.51 2.58 -10.30
N ALA A 225 -13.10 1.67 -9.53
CA ALA A 225 -13.16 1.78 -8.08
C ALA A 225 -11.75 1.79 -7.47
N LEU A 226 -10.85 0.91 -7.91
CA LEU A 226 -9.47 0.84 -7.43
C LEU A 226 -8.68 2.13 -7.73
N ALA A 227 -8.74 2.62 -8.97
CA ALA A 227 -8.08 3.87 -9.36
C ALA A 227 -8.63 5.08 -8.60
N THR A 228 -9.95 5.12 -8.37
CA THR A 228 -10.60 6.17 -7.59
C THR A 228 -10.16 6.14 -6.13
N LEU A 229 -10.11 4.95 -5.52
CA LEU A 229 -9.60 4.77 -4.15
C LEU A 229 -8.14 5.21 -4.03
N ALA A 230 -7.29 4.81 -4.98
CA ALA A 230 -5.90 5.25 -5.02
C ALA A 230 -5.78 6.78 -5.14
N ALA A 231 -6.61 7.42 -5.97
CA ALA A 231 -6.64 8.88 -6.07
C ALA A 231 -7.08 9.53 -4.76
N ILE A 232 -8.11 8.99 -4.10
CA ILE A 232 -8.57 9.47 -2.78
C ILE A 232 -7.45 9.33 -1.74
N GLU A 233 -6.73 8.21 -1.71
CA GLU A 233 -5.58 8.02 -0.81
C GLU A 233 -4.53 9.11 -1.00
N HIS A 234 -4.24 9.48 -2.25
CA HIS A 234 -3.32 10.58 -2.53
C HIS A 234 -3.86 11.91 -1.99
N TRP A 235 -5.14 12.21 -2.21
CA TRP A 235 -5.78 13.40 -1.64
C TRP A 235 -5.68 13.43 -0.11
N LEU A 236 -5.80 12.29 0.58
CA LEU A 236 -5.67 12.21 2.04
C LEU A 236 -4.25 12.55 2.54
N MET A 237 -3.21 12.42 1.70
CA MET A 237 -1.85 12.86 2.06
C MET A 237 -1.71 14.39 2.10
N VAL A 238 -2.63 15.11 1.44
CA VAL A 238 -2.60 16.57 1.32
C VAL A 238 -3.69 17.24 2.14
N VAL A 239 -4.90 16.69 2.15
CA VAL A 239 -6.04 17.24 2.87
C VAL A 239 -5.94 16.89 4.36
N PRO A 240 -6.15 17.84 5.28
CA PRO A 240 -6.07 17.60 6.72
C PRO A 240 -7.30 16.86 7.26
N LEU A 241 -7.63 15.69 6.69
CA LEU A 241 -8.70 14.82 7.19
C LEU A 241 -8.11 13.80 8.17
N PRO A 242 -8.65 13.63 9.39
CA PRO A 242 -8.13 12.68 10.36
C PRO A 242 -8.49 11.23 9.97
N ASP A 243 -7.86 10.71 8.92
CA ASP A 243 -7.94 9.32 8.47
C ASP A 243 -7.53 8.30 9.57
N ALA A 244 -6.61 8.68 10.45
CA ALA A 244 -6.28 7.95 11.67
C ALA A 244 -7.53 7.68 12.55
N LYS A 245 -8.58 8.52 12.49
CA LYS A 245 -9.84 8.27 13.21
C LYS A 245 -10.64 7.11 12.63
N LEU A 246 -10.57 6.89 11.31
CA LEU A 246 -11.25 5.76 10.66
C LEU A 246 -10.61 4.41 11.07
N TRP A 247 -9.34 4.45 11.45
CA TRP A 247 -8.57 3.29 11.90
C TRP A 247 -8.24 3.31 13.39
N ARG A 248 -8.91 4.18 14.18
CA ARG A 248 -8.60 4.41 15.60
C ARG A 248 -8.85 3.19 16.48
N TRP A 249 -9.76 2.32 16.06
CA TRP A 249 -10.00 1.02 16.69
C TRP A 249 -8.79 0.08 16.57
N MET A 250 -7.81 0.40 15.73
CA MET A 250 -6.59 -0.38 15.54
C MET A 250 -5.36 0.27 16.16
N LEU A 251 -5.34 1.60 16.38
CA LEU A 251 -4.20 2.36 16.88
C LEU A 251 -3.93 2.09 18.38
N PRO A 252 -2.66 2.11 18.85
CA PRO A 252 -2.38 2.01 20.29
C PRO A 252 -3.07 3.14 21.04
N ALA A 253 -3.58 2.85 22.24
CA ALA A 253 -4.00 3.91 23.15
C ALA A 253 -2.79 4.85 23.37
N PRO A 254 -2.97 6.18 23.36
CA PRO A 254 -1.91 7.10 23.72
C PRO A 254 -1.34 6.65 25.05
N GLN A 255 -0.03 6.41 25.12
CA GLN A 255 0.63 6.22 26.40
C GLN A 255 0.49 7.55 27.12
N THR A 256 -0.48 7.64 28.04
CA THR A 256 -0.50 8.68 29.05
C THR A 256 0.76 8.48 29.87
N SER A 257 1.82 9.20 29.48
CA SER A 257 2.97 9.43 30.34
C SER A 257 2.44 10.12 31.59
N SER A 258 2.13 9.32 32.60
CA SER A 258 1.90 9.78 33.96
C SER A 258 3.24 10.33 34.44
N THR A 259 3.46 11.62 34.19
CA THR A 259 4.44 12.41 34.94
C THR A 259 3.99 12.39 36.39
N LEU A 260 4.48 11.40 37.14
CA LEU A 260 4.53 11.44 38.59
C LEU A 260 5.32 12.70 38.98
N PRO A 261 4.77 13.60 39.81
CA PRO A 261 5.53 14.73 40.30
C PRO A 261 6.69 14.20 41.13
N SER A 262 7.93 14.54 40.74
CA SER A 262 9.11 14.32 41.56
C SER A 262 8.93 15.05 42.89
N ARG A 263 8.86 14.27 43.97
CA ARG A 263 8.88 14.75 45.36
C ARG A 263 10.20 15.51 45.56
N GLN A 264 10.16 16.85 45.53
CA GLN A 264 11.29 17.67 45.95
C GLN A 264 11.50 17.46 47.45
N ASP A 265 12.68 16.94 47.79
CA ASP A 265 13.25 16.96 49.14
C ASP A 265 13.25 18.39 49.67
N GLN A 266 12.45 18.64 50.71
CA GLN A 266 12.70 19.73 51.64
C GLN A 266 13.59 19.19 52.75
N THR A 267 14.89 19.41 52.62
CA THR A 267 15.83 19.40 53.74
C THR A 267 16.79 20.57 53.58
N HIS A 268 17.12 21.20 54.72
CA HIS A 268 17.86 22.45 54.94
C HIS A 268 16.95 23.69 54.80
N GLU A 269 16.74 24.53 55.83
CA GLU A 269 17.70 25.09 56.80
C GLU A 269 17.06 25.29 58.20
N LEU A 270 17.87 25.04 59.24
CA LEU A 270 17.74 25.54 60.61
C LEU A 270 18.90 26.51 60.85
#